data_AF-A0AAD8MHX7-F1
#
_entry.id   AF-A0AAD8MHX7-F1
#
_cell.length_a   1.000
_cell.length_b   1.000
_cell.length_c   1.000
_cell.angle_alpha   90.00
_cell.angle_beta   90.00
_cell.angle_gamma   90.00
#
_symmetry.space_group_name_H-M   'P 1'
#
loop_
_entity.id
_entity.type
_entity.pdbx_description
1 polymer ?
#
loop_
_entity_poly.entity_id
_entity_poly.type
_entity_poly.pdbx_seq_one_letter_code
_entity_poly.pdbx_strand_id
1 'polypeptide(L)'
;MMQLGPELAVILEQLHATRATAKERQTNLEKSIRQEAHRLKDDGDHGRRGTLDRDADIVWSKGQRQLLDLESLAFSQGDLLMANRKCELPSGSYRKHNKDYEVHVPALSYADDDISEADDDHELPTLESDTVDIYAEKMSHVKILEEKITREEKLQVNNVEEDTMTKTEETEELETEYHATALLREELR
;
A
#
# COMPACT_ATOMS: atom_id res chain seq x y z
N MET A 1 -28.46 -72.71 8.81
CA MET A 1 -27.42 -71.73 8.41
C MET A 1 -27.77 -71.23 7.03
N MET A 2 -28.22 -69.98 6.90
CA MET A 2 -28.55 -69.41 5.59
C MET A 2 -27.22 -69.04 4.91
N GLN A 3 -26.87 -69.74 3.84
CA GLN A 3 -25.75 -69.39 2.97
C GLN A 3 -26.26 -68.30 2.02
N LEU A 4 -26.06 -67.03 2.38
CA LEU A 4 -26.33 -65.91 1.47
C LEU A 4 -25.18 -65.87 0.45
N GLY A 5 -25.54 -65.80 -0.84
CA GLY A 5 -24.63 -65.94 -1.97
C GLY A 5 -23.64 -64.78 -2.16
N PRO A 6 -22.62 -64.95 -3.03
CA PRO A 6 -21.53 -63.99 -3.25
C PRO A 6 -22.00 -62.62 -3.76
N GLU A 7 -23.11 -62.57 -4.49
CA GLU A 7 -23.73 -61.33 -4.97
C GLU A 7 -24.15 -60.41 -3.80
N LEU A 8 -24.64 -61.00 -2.70
CA LEU A 8 -25.05 -60.24 -1.53
C LEU A 8 -23.87 -59.77 -0.68
N ALA A 9 -22.72 -60.46 -0.77
CA ALA A 9 -21.49 -60.05 -0.09
C ALA A 9 -20.96 -58.74 -0.65
N VAL A 10 -21.01 -58.54 -1.98
CA VAL A 10 -20.63 -57.27 -2.63
C VAL A 10 -21.53 -56.13 -2.16
N ILE A 11 -22.84 -56.37 -2.08
CA ILE A 11 -23.81 -55.36 -1.61
C ILE A 11 -23.59 -55.05 -0.12
N LEU A 12 -23.29 -56.06 0.71
CA LEU A 12 -22.95 -55.87 2.12
C LEU A 12 -21.62 -55.13 2.32
N GLU A 13 -20.61 -55.43 1.51
CA GLU A 13 -19.31 -54.74 1.52
C GLU A 13 -19.47 -53.26 1.12
N GLN A 14 -20.28 -52.98 0.09
CA GLN A 14 -20.58 -51.62 -0.34
C GLN A 14 -21.47 -50.85 0.66
N LEU A 15 -22.38 -51.54 1.35
CA LEU A 15 -23.12 -50.98 2.48
C LEU A 15 -22.22 -50.71 3.67
N HIS A 16 -21.26 -51.58 3.99
CA HIS A 16 -20.27 -51.34 5.05
C HIS A 16 -19.31 -50.20 4.70
N ALA A 17 -18.96 -50.03 3.42
CA ALA A 17 -18.16 -48.90 2.93
C ALA A 17 -18.87 -47.54 3.09
N THR A 18 -20.21 -47.52 3.06
CA THR A 18 -21.02 -46.30 3.19
C THR A 18 -21.61 -46.09 4.59
N ARG A 19 -21.68 -47.16 5.40
CA ARG A 19 -22.19 -47.14 6.77
C ARG A 19 -21.07 -46.84 7.77
N ALA A 20 -20.50 -45.64 7.68
CA ALA A 20 -19.71 -45.12 8.79
C ALA A 20 -20.64 -44.41 9.78
N THR A 21 -20.82 -44.98 10.97
CA THR A 21 -21.52 -44.30 12.07
C THR A 21 -20.73 -43.04 12.48
N ALA A 22 -21.39 -42.02 13.05
CA ALA A 22 -20.71 -40.77 13.43
C ALA A 22 -19.43 -41.01 14.28
N LYS A 23 -19.49 -42.00 15.17
CA LYS A 23 -18.35 -42.44 15.99
C LYS A 23 -17.21 -43.03 15.16
N GLU A 24 -17.52 -43.82 14.14
CA GLU A 24 -16.54 -44.46 13.27
C GLU A 24 -15.85 -43.47 12.34
N ARG A 25 -16.60 -42.50 11.79
CA ARG A 25 -16.03 -41.37 11.01
C ARG A 25 -15.00 -40.61 11.83
N GLN A 26 -15.30 -40.37 13.09
CA GLN A 26 -14.39 -39.67 13.99
C GLN A 26 -13.13 -40.51 14.28
N THR A 27 -13.26 -41.82 14.49
CA THR A 27 -12.08 -42.68 14.67
C THR A 27 -11.24 -42.81 13.39
N ASN A 28 -11.85 -42.79 12.20
CA ASN A 28 -11.12 -42.85 10.94
C ASN A 28 -10.41 -41.52 10.64
N LEU A 29 -11.03 -40.39 10.94
CA LEU A 29 -10.40 -39.07 10.89
C LEU A 29 -9.19 -39.01 11.84
N GLU A 30 -9.37 -39.43 13.09
CA GLU A 30 -8.30 -39.45 14.09
C GLU A 30 -7.13 -40.36 13.69
N LYS A 31 -7.43 -41.55 13.12
CA LYS A 31 -6.41 -42.45 12.58
C LYS A 31 -5.69 -41.85 11.37
N SER A 32 -6.41 -41.21 10.45
CA SER A 32 -5.82 -40.54 9.29
C SER A 32 -4.87 -39.42 9.72
N ILE A 33 -5.31 -38.56 10.65
CA ILE A 33 -4.50 -37.46 11.20
C ILE A 33 -3.24 -38.00 11.90
N ARG A 34 -3.37 -39.06 12.71
CA ARG A 34 -2.22 -39.69 13.39
C ARG A 34 -1.24 -40.31 12.41
N GLN A 35 -1.73 -40.98 11.38
CA GLN A 35 -0.89 -41.61 10.37
C GLN A 35 -0.17 -40.56 9.53
N GLU A 36 -0.84 -39.47 9.18
CA GLU A 36 -0.25 -38.34 8.45
C GLU A 36 0.79 -37.60 9.29
N ALA A 37 0.53 -37.39 10.58
CA ALA A 37 1.52 -36.87 11.53
C ALA A 37 2.74 -37.79 11.67
N HIS A 38 2.54 -39.12 11.63
CA HIS A 38 3.64 -40.08 11.69
C HIS A 38 4.48 -40.07 10.41
N ARG A 39 3.84 -39.93 9.24
CA ARG A 39 4.53 -39.77 7.95
C ARG A 39 5.39 -38.50 7.95
N LEU A 40 4.84 -37.37 8.40
CA LEU A 40 5.60 -36.13 8.53
C LEU A 40 6.77 -36.22 9.52
N LYS A 41 6.65 -37.04 10.56
CA LYS A 41 7.70 -37.23 11.57
C LYS A 41 8.86 -38.08 11.02
N ASP A 42 8.57 -39.14 10.29
CA ASP A 42 9.59 -40.02 9.68
C ASP A 42 10.38 -39.29 8.58
N ASP A 43 9.71 -38.43 7.79
CA ASP A 43 10.37 -37.56 6.82
C ASP A 43 11.25 -36.47 7.52
N GLY A 44 10.97 -36.17 8.79
CA GLY A 44 11.71 -35.21 9.61
C GLY A 44 12.91 -35.79 10.38
N ASP A 45 13.01 -37.11 10.55
CA ASP A 45 14.08 -37.75 11.36
C ASP A 45 15.33 -38.11 10.55
N HIS A 46 15.24 -38.16 9.21
CA HIS A 46 16.43 -38.19 8.34
C HIS A 46 17.25 -36.88 8.34
N GLY A 47 16.82 -35.86 9.09
CA GLY A 47 17.46 -34.54 9.17
C GLY A 47 18.18 -34.21 10.49
N ARG A 48 18.28 -35.12 11.47
CA ARG A 48 18.78 -34.78 12.82
C ARG A 48 19.92 -35.65 13.36
N ARG A 49 20.84 -36.14 12.53
CA ARG A 49 22.16 -36.62 12.98
C ARG A 49 23.25 -36.25 11.98
N GLY A 50 24.07 -35.26 12.34
CA GLY A 50 25.24 -34.81 11.57
C GLY A 50 25.07 -33.37 11.11
N THR A 51 25.29 -32.40 11.98
CA THR A 51 26.54 -31.61 12.00
C THR A 51 26.72 -30.77 10.73
N LEU A 52 26.22 -29.54 10.78
CA LEU A 52 26.78 -28.33 10.13
C LEU A 52 27.38 -28.53 8.71
N ASP A 53 26.52 -28.63 7.68
CA ASP A 53 26.78 -28.30 6.25
C ASP A 53 25.88 -29.18 5.35
N ARG A 54 24.58 -28.88 5.30
CA ARG A 54 23.70 -29.53 4.33
C ARG A 54 22.75 -28.51 3.70
N ASP A 55 23.40 -27.73 2.86
CA ASP A 55 22.90 -26.95 1.73
C ASP A 55 21.39 -26.80 1.54
N ALA A 56 21.05 -25.54 1.31
CA ALA A 56 19.82 -24.95 0.85
C ALA A 56 19.34 -25.42 -0.55
N ASP A 57 19.35 -26.73 -0.85
CA ASP A 57 19.54 -27.21 -2.24
C ASP A 57 18.54 -28.21 -2.86
N ILE A 58 17.24 -28.27 -2.47
CA ILE A 58 16.34 -29.28 -3.08
C ILE A 58 15.11 -28.75 -3.86
N VAL A 59 14.74 -27.46 -3.78
CA VAL A 59 13.58 -26.95 -4.58
C VAL A 59 13.88 -25.70 -5.41
N TRP A 60 15.09 -25.14 -5.34
CA TRP A 60 15.43 -23.90 -6.07
C TRP A 60 16.70 -23.99 -6.93
N SER A 61 17.29 -25.18 -7.04
CA SER A 61 18.59 -25.42 -7.70
C SER A 61 18.44 -26.00 -9.12
N LYS A 62 17.28 -25.79 -9.77
CA LYS A 62 17.14 -26.07 -11.22
C LYS A 62 17.71 -24.98 -12.13
N GLY A 63 18.22 -23.89 -11.55
CA GLY A 63 18.99 -22.86 -12.25
C GLY A 63 20.23 -22.52 -11.45
N GLN A 64 21.38 -22.40 -12.10
CA GLN A 64 22.60 -21.90 -11.49
C GLN A 64 22.32 -20.49 -10.93
N ARG A 65 22.26 -20.35 -9.60
CA ARG A 65 22.03 -19.06 -8.95
C ARG A 65 23.36 -18.32 -8.89
N GLN A 66 23.49 -17.28 -9.69
CA GLN A 66 24.65 -16.41 -9.65
C GLN A 66 24.47 -15.39 -8.52
N LEU A 67 25.50 -15.24 -7.68
CA LEU A 67 25.58 -14.17 -6.69
C LEU A 67 25.84 -12.86 -7.43
N LEU A 68 24.94 -11.89 -7.25
CA LEU A 68 24.92 -10.65 -8.01
C LEU A 68 25.12 -9.47 -7.07
N ASP A 69 26.01 -8.57 -7.46
CA ASP A 69 26.20 -7.31 -6.74
C ASP A 69 25.10 -6.32 -7.12
N LEU A 70 24.15 -6.13 -6.21
CA LEU A 70 23.02 -5.22 -6.40
C LEU A 70 23.45 -3.75 -6.41
N GLU A 71 24.60 -3.40 -5.81
CA GLU A 71 25.11 -2.03 -5.82
C GLU A 71 25.62 -1.65 -7.21
N SER A 72 26.29 -2.57 -7.91
CA SER A 72 26.72 -2.35 -9.31
C SER A 72 25.58 -2.22 -10.31
N LEU A 73 24.42 -2.81 -10.01
CA LEU A 73 23.23 -2.74 -10.86
C LEU A 73 22.31 -1.56 -10.54
N ALA A 74 22.53 -0.92 -9.39
CA ALA A 74 21.76 0.24 -9.01
C ALA A 74 22.07 1.41 -9.96
N PHE A 75 21.03 2.14 -10.34
CA PHE A 75 21.18 3.36 -11.09
C PHE A 75 21.69 4.48 -10.17
N SER A 76 23.00 4.72 -10.17
CA SER A 76 23.63 5.75 -9.34
C SER A 76 23.09 7.16 -9.59
N GLN A 77 22.59 7.42 -10.81
CA GLN A 77 22.01 8.70 -11.22
C GLN A 77 20.50 8.81 -10.88
N GLY A 78 19.86 7.75 -10.39
CA GLY A 78 18.43 7.71 -10.08
C GLY A 78 17.55 8.16 -11.26
N ASP A 79 16.61 9.06 -10.98
CA ASP A 79 15.63 9.58 -11.95
C ASP A 79 16.26 10.41 -13.09
N LEU A 80 17.54 10.80 -12.96
CA LEU A 80 18.26 11.50 -14.01
C LEU A 80 18.98 10.56 -14.99
N LEU A 81 18.92 9.24 -14.76
CA LEU A 81 19.55 8.28 -15.65
C LEU A 81 18.88 8.31 -17.03
N MET A 82 19.62 8.78 -18.02
CA MET A 82 19.15 8.77 -19.40
C MET A 82 19.48 7.42 -20.07
N ALA A 83 18.52 6.49 -20.01
CA ALA A 83 18.65 5.20 -20.70
C ALA A 83 18.76 5.37 -22.23
N ASN A 84 18.12 6.41 -22.77
CA ASN A 84 18.14 6.75 -24.18
C ASN A 84 19.47 7.44 -24.56
N ARG A 85 20.25 6.83 -25.46
CA ARG A 85 21.52 7.43 -25.94
C ARG A 85 21.33 8.56 -26.94
N LYS A 86 20.13 8.67 -27.52
CA LYS A 86 19.76 9.70 -28.50
C LYS A 86 18.34 10.17 -28.18
N CYS A 87 18.10 11.47 -28.33
CA CYS A 87 16.78 12.07 -28.23
C CYS A 87 16.37 12.50 -29.64
N GLU A 88 15.40 11.79 -30.22
CA GLU A 88 14.78 12.18 -31.47
C GLU A 88 13.72 13.24 -31.18
N LEU A 89 13.75 14.33 -31.94
CA LEU A 89 12.83 15.45 -31.78
C LEU A 89 11.75 15.39 -32.85
N PRO A 90 10.51 15.81 -32.54
CA PRO A 90 9.44 15.84 -33.52
C PRO A 90 9.78 16.80 -34.67
N SER A 91 9.18 16.54 -35.83
CA SER A 91 9.36 17.37 -37.04
C SER A 91 9.06 18.84 -36.76
N GLY A 92 9.87 19.74 -37.30
CA GLY A 92 9.78 21.19 -37.05
C GLY A 92 10.59 21.67 -35.84
N SER A 93 11.22 20.77 -35.10
CA SER A 93 12.18 21.14 -34.05
C SER A 93 13.46 21.72 -34.64
N TYR A 94 13.96 22.80 -34.05
CA TYR A 94 15.19 23.46 -34.48
C TYR A 94 16.02 23.91 -33.29
N ARG A 95 17.34 23.96 -33.48
CA ARG A 95 18.29 24.45 -32.47
C ARG A 95 18.74 25.85 -32.85
N LYS A 96 18.69 26.78 -31.91
CA LYS A 96 19.22 28.13 -32.09
C LYS A 96 20.61 28.22 -31.46
N HIS A 97 21.63 28.50 -32.27
CA HIS A 97 23.01 28.68 -31.79
C HIS A 97 23.20 30.09 -31.22
N ASN A 98 22.61 30.35 -30.06
CA ASN A 98 22.89 31.54 -29.25
C ASN A 98 23.99 31.21 -28.22
N LYS A 99 24.42 32.23 -27.45
CA LYS A 99 25.42 32.05 -26.37
C LYS A 99 24.96 31.04 -25.30
N ASP A 100 23.65 30.87 -25.19
CA ASP A 100 22.97 29.85 -24.41
C ASP A 100 22.35 28.84 -25.40
N TYR A 101 22.67 27.56 -25.27
CA TYR A 101 22.19 26.51 -26.19
C TYR A 101 20.69 26.26 -25.95
N GLU A 102 19.83 26.66 -26.89
CA GLU A 102 18.38 26.49 -26.81
C GLU A 102 17.85 25.62 -27.97
N VAL A 103 17.01 24.64 -27.63
CA VAL A 103 16.32 23.76 -28.58
C VAL A 103 14.83 24.05 -28.50
N HIS A 104 14.23 24.42 -29.63
CA HIS A 104 12.81 24.65 -29.72
C HIS A 104 12.11 23.40 -30.25
N VAL A 105 11.13 22.94 -29.49
CA VAL A 105 10.24 21.84 -29.86
C VAL A 105 8.85 22.42 -30.09
N PRO A 106 8.26 22.29 -31.29
CA PRO A 106 6.92 22.77 -31.57
C PRO A 106 5.88 22.12 -30.65
N ALA A 107 4.82 22.85 -30.34
CA ALA A 107 3.65 22.27 -29.70
C ALA A 107 3.07 21.19 -30.62
N LEU A 108 2.82 20.00 -30.08
CA LEU A 108 2.18 18.94 -30.83
C LEU A 108 0.76 19.39 -31.17
N SER A 109 0.43 19.46 -32.46
CA SER A 109 -0.97 19.52 -32.86
C SER A 109 -1.62 18.18 -32.50
N TYR A 110 -2.88 18.21 -32.08
CA TYR A 110 -3.67 16.99 -32.02
C TYR A 110 -3.56 16.32 -33.38
N ALA A 111 -3.29 15.02 -33.38
CA ALA A 111 -3.35 14.25 -34.60
C ALA A 111 -4.78 14.42 -35.12
N ASP A 112 -4.93 15.00 -36.31
CA ASP A 112 -6.10 14.72 -37.13
C ASP A 112 -5.92 13.26 -37.55
N ASP A 113 -6.17 12.35 -36.61
CA ASP A 113 -6.41 10.96 -36.93
C ASP A 113 -7.53 10.97 -37.95
N ASP A 114 -7.38 10.17 -39.00
CA ASP A 114 -8.36 9.95 -40.06
C ASP A 114 -9.73 9.56 -39.45
N ILE A 115 -10.52 10.55 -39.05
CA ILE A 115 -11.96 10.45 -38.90
C ILE A 115 -12.50 10.51 -40.33
N SER A 116 -12.22 9.45 -41.10
CA SER A 116 -13.03 9.15 -42.27
C SER A 116 -14.44 8.84 -41.75
N GLU A 117 -15.35 9.79 -41.94
CA GLU A 117 -16.80 9.70 -41.70
C GLU A 117 -17.16 9.22 -40.28
N ALA A 118 -17.06 10.12 -39.31
CA ALA A 118 -17.94 10.06 -38.15
C ALA A 118 -19.35 10.45 -38.62
N ASP A 119 -20.30 9.52 -38.45
CA ASP A 119 -21.72 9.84 -38.41
C ASP A 119 -21.92 11.07 -37.51
N ASP A 120 -22.56 12.13 -38.03
CA ASP A 120 -22.81 13.44 -37.39
C ASP A 120 -23.73 13.35 -36.14
N ASP A 121 -23.88 12.18 -35.54
CA ASP A 121 -24.88 11.84 -34.52
C ASP A 121 -24.27 11.51 -33.14
N HIS A 122 -22.96 11.73 -32.92
CA HIS A 122 -22.37 11.54 -31.60
C HIS A 122 -22.71 12.71 -30.66
N GLU A 123 -23.95 12.69 -30.16
CA GLU A 123 -24.34 13.38 -28.94
C GLU A 123 -23.32 13.01 -27.85
N LEU A 124 -22.70 14.02 -27.20
CA LEU A 124 -21.75 13.83 -26.10
C LEU A 124 -22.31 12.75 -25.17
N PRO A 125 -21.53 11.73 -24.76
CA PRO A 125 -22.03 10.74 -23.83
C PRO A 125 -22.54 11.51 -22.62
N THR A 126 -23.86 11.51 -22.42
CA THR A 126 -24.47 12.10 -21.24
C THR A 126 -23.87 11.33 -20.07
N LEU A 127 -22.93 11.96 -19.37
CA LEU A 127 -22.34 11.40 -18.16
C LEU A 127 -23.52 10.94 -17.30
N GLU A 128 -23.58 9.64 -17.01
CA GLU A 128 -24.67 9.04 -16.24
C GLU A 128 -24.90 9.91 -14.99
N SER A 129 -26.16 10.18 -14.63
CA SER A 129 -26.53 11.10 -13.54
C SER A 129 -25.70 10.86 -12.27
N ASP A 130 -25.43 9.60 -11.99
CA ASP A 130 -24.71 9.13 -10.83
C ASP A 130 -23.25 9.64 -10.81
N THR A 131 -22.62 9.78 -11.97
CA THR A 131 -21.27 10.36 -12.07
C THR A 131 -21.26 11.84 -11.75
N VAL A 132 -22.23 12.60 -12.25
CA VAL A 132 -22.38 14.04 -11.98
C VAL A 132 -22.62 14.29 -10.50
N ASP A 133 -23.46 13.47 -9.88
CA ASP A 133 -23.76 13.52 -8.44
C ASP A 133 -22.51 13.21 -7.60
N ILE A 134 -21.73 12.20 -8.00
CA ILE A 134 -20.44 11.87 -7.36
C ILE A 134 -19.47 13.06 -7.42
N TYR A 135 -19.36 13.73 -8.56
CA TYR A 135 -18.49 14.91 -8.69
C TYR A 135 -19.01 16.09 -7.87
N ALA A 136 -20.32 16.32 -7.80
CA ALA A 136 -20.93 17.37 -6.99
C ALA A 136 -20.73 17.13 -5.49
N GLU A 137 -20.85 15.88 -5.03
CA GLU A 137 -20.61 15.51 -3.64
C GLU A 137 -19.13 15.66 -3.27
N LYS A 138 -18.21 15.24 -4.15
CA LYS A 138 -16.76 15.44 -3.98
C LYS A 138 -16.40 16.92 -3.90
N MET A 139 -16.95 17.76 -4.77
CA MET A 139 -16.72 19.22 -4.75
C MET A 139 -17.27 19.86 -3.47
N SER A 140 -18.40 19.36 -2.96
CA SER A 140 -18.97 19.81 -1.69
C SER A 140 -18.09 19.43 -0.50
N HIS A 141 -17.56 18.22 -0.47
CA HIS A 141 -16.61 17.79 0.57
C HIS A 141 -15.33 18.60 0.58
N VAL A 142 -14.76 18.91 -0.60
CA VAL A 142 -13.58 19.77 -0.72
C VAL A 142 -13.86 21.14 -0.12
N LYS A 143 -15.01 21.76 -0.46
CA LYS A 143 -15.40 23.06 0.08
C LYS A 143 -15.59 23.05 1.60
N ILE A 144 -16.16 21.98 2.15
CA ILE A 144 -16.31 21.81 3.61
C ILE A 144 -14.95 21.67 4.29
N LEU A 145 -14.01 20.94 3.67
CA LEU A 145 -12.66 20.76 4.21
C LEU A 145 -11.88 22.07 4.22
N GLU A 146 -11.94 22.85 3.14
CA GLU A 146 -11.33 24.18 3.07
C GLU A 146 -11.86 25.10 4.18
N GLU A 147 -13.18 25.12 4.38
CA GLU A 147 -13.80 25.95 5.42
C GLU A 147 -13.45 25.48 6.85
N LYS A 148 -13.24 24.17 7.06
CA LYS A 148 -12.76 23.63 8.35
C LYS A 148 -11.31 24.03 8.60
N ILE A 149 -10.44 23.92 7.59
CA ILE A 149 -9.04 24.34 7.68
C ILE A 149 -8.97 25.82 8.06
N THR A 150 -9.72 26.69 7.40
CA THR A 150 -9.74 28.13 7.72
C THR A 150 -10.27 28.42 9.14
N ARG A 151 -11.23 27.65 9.64
CA ARG A 151 -11.72 27.81 11.03
C ARG A 151 -10.69 27.36 12.05
N GLU A 152 -10.00 26.24 11.81
CA GLU A 152 -8.94 25.74 12.69
C GLU A 152 -7.76 26.72 12.72
N GLU A 153 -7.35 27.27 11.59
CA GLU A 153 -6.32 28.32 11.53
C GLU A 153 -6.70 29.54 12.37
N LYS A 154 -7.96 30.00 12.29
CA LYS A 154 -8.45 31.12 13.11
C LYS A 154 -8.49 30.82 14.61
N LEU A 155 -8.88 29.60 14.98
CA LEU A 155 -8.89 29.18 16.39
C LEU A 155 -7.47 29.07 16.94
N GLN A 156 -6.50 28.60 16.14
CA GLN A 156 -5.10 28.58 16.55
C GLN A 156 -4.56 30.00 16.77
N VAL A 157 -4.87 30.95 15.89
CA VAL A 157 -4.48 32.36 16.07
C VAL A 157 -5.08 32.95 17.34
N ASN A 158 -6.38 32.74 17.59
CA ASN A 158 -7.04 33.27 18.77
C ASN A 158 -6.47 32.67 20.08
N ASN A 159 -6.21 31.36 20.12
CA ASN A 159 -5.62 30.73 21.30
C ASN A 159 -4.20 31.24 21.58
N VAL A 160 -3.41 31.52 20.53
CA VAL A 160 -2.09 32.13 20.68
C VAL A 160 -2.20 33.56 21.21
N GLU A 161 -3.17 34.35 20.74
CA GLU A 161 -3.42 35.70 21.25
C GLU A 161 -3.84 35.69 22.73
N GLU A 162 -4.75 34.80 23.15
CA GLU A 162 -5.15 34.65 24.56
C GLU A 162 -3.98 34.21 25.47
N ASP A 163 -3.15 33.26 25.02
CA ASP A 163 -1.94 32.82 25.74
C ASP A 163 -0.88 33.92 25.86
N THR A 164 -0.85 34.88 24.93
CA THR A 164 0.07 36.03 25.02
C THR A 164 -0.42 37.10 25.97
N MET A 165 -1.72 37.41 26.00
CA MET A 165 -2.28 38.41 26.93
C MET A 165 -2.19 37.96 28.38
N THR A 166 -2.47 36.69 28.67
CA THR A 166 -2.38 36.14 30.03
C THR A 166 -0.95 36.19 30.58
N LYS A 167 0.05 35.87 29.75
CA LYS A 167 1.47 35.99 30.15
C LYS A 167 1.90 37.42 30.42
N THR A 168 1.38 38.40 29.69
CA THR A 168 1.71 39.81 29.93
C THR A 168 1.11 40.32 31.24
N GLU A 169 -0.13 39.93 31.56
CA GLU A 169 -0.78 40.30 32.82
C GLU A 169 -0.05 39.70 34.03
N GLU A 170 0.35 38.42 33.97
CA GLU A 170 1.13 37.78 35.04
C GLU A 170 2.49 38.46 35.26
N THR A 171 3.14 38.95 34.20
CA THR A 171 4.41 39.69 34.34
C THR A 171 4.22 41.07 34.96
N GLU A 172 3.14 41.78 34.62
CA GLU A 172 2.83 43.09 35.21
C GLU A 172 2.46 42.97 36.70
N GLU A 173 1.72 41.92 37.10
CA GLU A 173 1.41 41.64 38.50
C GLU A 173 2.68 41.33 39.33
N LEU A 174 3.60 40.52 38.80
CA LEU A 174 4.87 40.23 39.47
C LEU A 174 5.78 41.46 39.61
N GLU A 175 5.82 42.33 38.60
CA GLU A 175 6.60 43.58 38.65
C GLU A 175 6.03 44.57 39.67
N THR A 176 4.70 44.68 39.76
CA THR A 176 4.04 45.54 40.75
C THR A 176 4.22 45.03 42.18
N GLU A 177 4.14 43.71 42.41
CA GLU A 177 4.40 43.10 43.72
C GLU A 177 5.89 43.28 44.12
N TYR A 178 6.82 43.09 43.19
CA TYR A 178 8.24 43.35 43.44
C TYR A 178 8.52 44.82 43.79
N HIS A 179 7.83 45.76 43.12
CA HIS A 179 7.99 47.18 43.43
C HIS A 179 7.38 47.56 44.78
N ALA A 180 6.19 47.05 45.11
CA ALA A 180 5.53 47.28 46.40
C ALA A 180 6.35 46.71 47.57
N THR A 181 6.92 45.52 47.41
CA THR A 181 7.80 44.91 48.41
C THR A 181 9.13 45.67 48.56
N ALA A 182 9.68 46.24 47.49
CA ALA A 182 10.87 47.08 47.56
C ALA A 182 10.63 48.38 48.36
N LEU A 183 9.48 49.05 48.16
CA LEU A 183 9.10 50.26 48.90
C LEU A 183 8.89 49.99 50.40
N LEU A 184 8.19 48.90 50.75
CA LEU A 184 8.02 48.50 52.16
C LEU A 184 9.36 48.21 52.86
N ARG A 185 10.32 47.65 52.11
CA ARG A 185 11.68 47.39 52.62
C ARG A 185 12.47 48.68 52.84
N GLU A 186 12.20 49.72 52.06
CA GLU A 186 12.82 51.04 52.21
C GLU A 186 12.21 51.82 53.39
N GLU A 187 10.90 51.73 53.63
CA GLU A 187 10.22 52.36 54.79
C GLU A 187 10.60 51.74 56.15
N LEU A 188 11.06 50.49 56.17
CA LEU A 188 11.50 49.79 57.40
C LEU A 188 12.95 50.12 57.81
N ARG A 189 13.61 51.06 57.13
CA ARG A 189 14.98 51.53 57.42
C ARG A 189 14.99 52.89 58.11
#